data_AF-A0A9P6KKP4-F1
#
_entry.id   AF-A0A9P6KKP4-F1
#
_cell.length_a   1.000
_cell.length_b   1.000
_cell.length_c   1.000
_cell.angle_alpha   90.00
_cell.angle_beta   90.00
_cell.angle_gamma   90.00
#
_symmetry.space_group_name_H-M   'P 1'
#
loop_
_entity.id
_entity.type
_entity.pdbx_description
1 polymer ?
#
loop_
_entity_poly.entity_id
_entity_poly.type
_entity_poly.pdbx_seq_one_letter_code
_entity_poly.pdbx_strand_id
1 'polypeptide(L)'
;MGKAPDWQAAFADKIASLPMAAFIPRRIRWDDSLEQDITNRTLRHQIHWEMTNLDKADFIIFYFHPNTISAVTLMELGRYSQSGKIIVCCPEGYHRRGNVQYLCGKDNVLLLDDFDELVETAIAKAEEILKRENPSA
;
A
#
# COMPACT_ATOMS: atom_id res chain seq x y z
N MET A 1 -12.72 10.22 -4.19
CA MET A 1 -11.67 9.76 -3.24
C MET A 1 -12.08 10.00 -1.78
N GLY A 2 -11.36 9.48 -0.77
CA GLY A 2 -11.43 10.05 0.61
C GLY A 2 -12.42 9.45 1.63
N LYS A 3 -12.99 8.26 1.40
CA LYS A 3 -13.87 7.59 2.40
C LYS A 3 -13.12 6.95 3.58
N ALA A 4 -11.84 6.66 3.40
CA ALA A 4 -10.97 6.21 4.48
C ALA A 4 -10.34 7.42 5.17
N PRO A 5 -10.08 7.33 6.50
CA PRO A 5 -9.19 8.27 7.17
C PRO A 5 -7.85 8.36 6.42
N ASP A 6 -7.12 9.46 6.61
CA ASP A 6 -5.79 9.64 6.03
C ASP A 6 -4.74 8.78 6.76
N TRP A 7 -4.88 7.47 6.58
CA TRP A 7 -3.98 6.48 7.17
C TRP A 7 -2.57 6.63 6.61
N GLN A 8 -2.42 7.16 5.39
CA GLN A 8 -1.11 7.41 4.80
C GLN A 8 -0.36 8.48 5.57
N ALA A 9 -1.02 9.60 5.89
CA ALA A 9 -0.44 10.63 6.75
C ALA A 9 -0.14 10.08 8.16
N ALA A 10 -1.10 9.38 8.78
CA ALA A 10 -0.91 8.79 10.10
C ALA A 10 0.24 7.77 10.15
N PHE A 11 0.43 6.98 9.08
CA PHE A 11 1.55 6.05 8.95
C PHE A 11 2.87 6.81 8.79
N ALA A 12 2.90 7.82 7.92
CA ALA A 12 4.09 8.66 7.69
C ALA A 12 4.57 9.32 8.98
N ASP A 13 3.65 9.83 9.81
CA ASP A 13 3.97 10.42 11.10
C ASP A 13 4.65 9.41 12.03
N LYS A 14 4.17 8.15 12.05
CA LYS A 14 4.74 7.08 12.90
C LYS A 14 6.13 6.64 12.44
N ILE A 15 6.49 6.82 11.17
CA ILE A 15 7.80 6.43 10.63
C ILE A 15 8.75 7.62 10.40
N ALA A 16 8.35 8.84 10.74
CA ALA A 16 9.07 10.06 10.37
C ALA A 16 10.52 10.16 10.88
N SER A 17 10.84 9.50 11.99
CA SER A 17 12.19 9.45 12.56
C SER A 17 13.06 8.32 12.01
N LEU A 18 12.50 7.43 11.19
CA LEU A 18 13.22 6.28 10.64
C LEU A 18 13.88 6.67 9.32
N PRO A 19 15.01 6.03 8.95
CA PRO A 19 15.69 6.26 7.67
C PRO A 19 14.94 5.57 6.52
N MET A 20 13.69 5.96 6.31
CA MET A 20 12.77 5.41 5.33
C MET A 20 12.17 6.51 4.48
N ALA A 21 11.88 6.20 3.21
CA ALA A 21 11.09 7.06 2.33
C ALA A 21 9.75 6.38 2.02
N ALA A 22 8.66 7.15 2.04
CA ALA A 22 7.34 6.66 1.70
C ALA A 22 6.84 7.29 0.40
N PHE A 23 6.46 6.45 -0.58
CA PHE A 23 5.75 6.89 -1.78
C PHE A 23 4.24 6.90 -1.51
N ILE A 24 3.70 8.08 -1.20
CA ILE A 24 2.26 8.24 -0.88
C ILE A 24 1.49 8.67 -2.14
N PRO A 25 0.60 7.82 -2.69
CA PRO A 25 -0.15 8.16 -3.91
C PRO A 25 -1.33 9.11 -3.67
N ARG A 26 -1.78 9.26 -2.40
CA ARG A 26 -2.92 10.10 -2.02
C ARG A 26 -2.57 11.58 -2.21
N ARG A 27 -3.27 12.26 -3.12
CA ARG A 27 -3.15 13.70 -3.33
C ARG A 27 -4.10 14.48 -2.41
N ILE A 28 -3.66 15.63 -1.92
CA ILE A 28 -4.51 16.57 -1.15
C ILE A 28 -5.66 17.11 -2.02
N ARG A 29 -5.38 17.38 -3.30
CA ARG A 29 -6.38 17.77 -4.30
C ARG A 29 -6.39 16.74 -5.42
N TRP A 30 -7.53 16.08 -5.58
CA TRP A 30 -7.80 15.16 -6.67
C TRP A 30 -9.11 15.56 -7.34
N ASP A 31 -9.11 15.56 -8.67
CA ASP A 31 -10.31 15.82 -9.44
C ASP A 31 -10.99 14.48 -9.77
N ASP A 32 -12.05 14.16 -9.02
CA ASP A 32 -12.83 12.94 -9.21
C ASP A 32 -13.63 12.95 -10.54
N SER A 33 -13.69 14.08 -11.27
CA SER A 33 -14.34 14.19 -12.58
C SER A 33 -13.43 13.85 -13.76
N LEU A 34 -12.16 13.51 -13.51
CA LEU A 34 -11.23 13.11 -14.55
C LEU A 34 -11.75 11.90 -15.33
N GLU A 35 -11.69 12.02 -16.66
CA GLU A 35 -11.99 10.93 -17.58
C GLU A 35 -11.12 9.70 -17.27
N GLN A 36 -11.78 8.55 -17.11
CA GLN A 36 -11.15 7.27 -16.78
C GLN A 36 -10.60 6.58 -18.03
N ASP A 37 -9.79 7.30 -18.80
CA ASP A 37 -9.15 6.82 -20.02
C ASP A 37 -7.67 7.25 -20.08
N ILE A 38 -6.81 6.41 -20.67
CA ILE A 38 -5.36 6.64 -20.72
C ILE A 38 -4.97 7.86 -21.58
N THR A 39 -5.85 8.31 -22.47
CA THR A 39 -5.69 9.56 -23.24
C THR A 39 -5.69 10.79 -22.34
N ASN A 40 -6.32 10.73 -21.15
CA ASN A 40 -6.23 11.79 -20.15
C ASN A 40 -4.82 11.83 -19.55
N ARG A 41 -4.09 12.91 -19.83
CA ARG A 41 -2.69 13.05 -19.40
C ARG A 41 -2.53 13.06 -17.87
N THR A 42 -3.46 13.66 -17.14
CA THR A 42 -3.39 13.75 -15.66
C THR A 42 -3.55 12.37 -15.04
N LEU A 43 -4.53 11.60 -15.48
CA LEU A 43 -4.73 10.22 -15.04
C LEU A 43 -3.52 9.35 -15.39
N ARG A 44 -3.07 9.41 -16.66
CA ARG A 44 -1.89 8.66 -17.12
C ARG A 44 -0.65 8.97 -16.29
N HIS A 45 -0.42 10.22 -15.93
CA HIS A 45 0.71 10.61 -15.07
C HIS A 45 0.58 10.05 -13.66
N GLN A 46 -0.63 10.07 -13.06
CA GLN A 46 -0.88 9.47 -11.75
C GLN A 46 -0.57 7.97 -11.78
N ILE A 47 -1.19 7.23 -12.70
CA ILE A 47 -1.00 5.79 -12.83
C ILE A 47 0.48 5.45 -13.08
N HIS A 48 1.14 6.20 -13.96
CA HIS A 48 2.56 5.98 -14.25
C HIS A 48 3.44 6.20 -13.01
N TRP A 49 3.16 7.25 -12.23
CA TRP A 49 3.87 7.50 -10.98
C TRP A 49 3.61 6.39 -9.96
N GLU A 50 2.37 5.96 -9.75
CA GLU A 50 2.00 4.89 -8.82
C GLU A 50 2.74 3.60 -9.18
N MET A 51 2.63 3.15 -10.43
CA MET A 51 3.25 1.92 -10.90
C MET A 51 4.78 1.96 -10.82
N THR A 52 5.39 3.08 -11.21
CA THR A 52 6.86 3.24 -11.16
C THR A 52 7.38 3.15 -9.73
N ASN A 53 6.66 3.71 -8.76
CA ASN A 53 7.10 3.68 -7.37
C ASN A 53 6.76 2.36 -6.67
N LEU A 54 5.64 1.70 -7.03
CA LEU A 54 5.38 0.32 -6.62
C LEU A 54 6.50 -0.60 -7.09
N ASP A 55 7.00 -0.45 -8.32
CA ASP A 55 8.11 -1.24 -8.83
C ASP A 55 9.41 -1.01 -8.05
N LYS A 56 9.71 0.25 -7.70
CA LYS A 56 10.95 0.65 -7.00
C LYS A 56 10.98 0.36 -5.50
N ALA A 57 9.83 0.29 -4.84
CA ALA A 57 9.77 0.16 -3.39
C ALA A 57 10.34 -1.19 -2.90
N ASP A 58 11.10 -1.15 -1.79
CA ASP A 58 11.65 -2.34 -1.13
C ASP A 58 10.54 -3.23 -0.54
N PHE A 59 9.45 -2.60 -0.09
CA PHE A 59 8.21 -3.26 0.25
C PHE A 59 7.00 -2.34 0.03
N ILE A 60 5.83 -2.94 -0.11
CA ILE A 60 4.56 -2.29 -0.46
C ILE A 60 3.55 -2.59 0.63
N ILE A 61 2.84 -1.54 1.08
CA ILE A 61 1.71 -1.66 2.00
C ILE A 61 0.42 -1.42 1.24
N PHE A 62 -0.51 -2.37 1.33
CA PHE A 62 -1.90 -2.18 0.88
C PHE A 62 -2.84 -2.16 2.07
N TYR A 63 -3.65 -1.11 2.19
CA TYR A 63 -4.66 -0.98 3.23
C TYR A 63 -6.08 -0.98 2.64
N PHE A 64 -6.86 -2.00 2.97
CA PHE A 64 -8.24 -2.18 2.52
C PHE A 64 -9.23 -1.79 3.63
N HIS A 65 -9.50 -0.49 3.75
CA HIS A 65 -10.39 0.04 4.77
C HIS A 65 -11.86 -0.41 4.55
N PRO A 66 -12.64 -0.74 5.60
CA PRO A 66 -14.01 -1.25 5.47
C PRO A 66 -14.95 -0.37 4.62
N ASN A 67 -14.78 0.95 4.68
CA ASN A 67 -15.60 1.93 3.96
C ASN A 67 -15.13 2.25 2.53
N THR A 68 -14.20 1.47 1.95
CA THR A 68 -13.69 1.70 0.59
C THR A 68 -13.99 0.54 -0.35
N ILE A 69 -13.94 0.83 -1.67
CA ILE A 69 -14.02 -0.18 -2.72
C ILE A 69 -12.63 -0.61 -3.19
N SER A 70 -11.65 0.30 -3.17
CA SER A 70 -10.23 0.00 -3.47
C SER A 70 -10.00 -0.87 -4.73
N ALA A 71 -10.76 -0.62 -5.80
CA ALA A 71 -10.75 -1.47 -7.00
C ALA A 71 -9.38 -1.51 -7.68
N VAL A 72 -8.70 -0.36 -7.79
CA VAL A 72 -7.34 -0.27 -8.34
C VAL A 72 -6.34 -1.00 -7.42
N THR A 73 -6.46 -0.84 -6.11
CA THR A 73 -5.61 -1.54 -5.13
C THR A 73 -5.77 -3.06 -5.19
N LEU A 74 -6.96 -3.58 -5.51
CA LEU A 74 -7.13 -5.02 -5.77
C LEU A 74 -6.36 -5.49 -7.01
N MET A 75 -6.32 -4.68 -8.07
CA MET A 75 -5.54 -4.95 -9.28
C MET A 75 -4.04 -4.91 -8.99
N GLU A 76 -3.59 -3.92 -8.22
CA GLU A 76 -2.19 -3.80 -7.78
C GLU A 76 -1.78 -4.99 -6.90
N LEU A 77 -2.62 -5.37 -5.92
CA LEU A 77 -2.40 -6.56 -5.11
C LEU A 77 -2.23 -7.80 -6.00
N GLY A 78 -3.11 -8.02 -6.97
CA GLY A 78 -3.00 -9.15 -7.90
C GLY A 78 -1.74 -9.12 -8.76
N ARG A 79 -1.26 -7.93 -9.15
CA ARG A 79 -0.01 -7.79 -9.92
C ARG A 79 1.23 -8.12 -9.10
N TYR A 80 1.25 -7.72 -7.83
CA TYR A 80 2.44 -7.79 -6.98
C TYR A 80 2.39 -8.94 -5.96
N SER A 81 1.31 -9.71 -5.83
CA SER A 81 1.12 -10.74 -4.78
C SER A 81 2.29 -11.72 -4.65
N GLN A 82 2.92 -12.08 -5.76
CA GLN A 82 4.03 -13.04 -5.81
C GLN A 82 5.42 -12.39 -5.72
N SER A 83 5.51 -11.08 -5.55
CA SER A 83 6.79 -10.36 -5.49
C SER A 83 7.56 -10.56 -4.18
N GLY A 84 6.91 -11.07 -3.13
CA GLY A 84 7.50 -11.23 -1.80
C GLY A 84 7.69 -9.92 -1.01
N LYS A 85 7.23 -8.78 -1.55
CA LYS A 85 7.43 -7.45 -0.95
C LYS A 85 6.16 -6.84 -0.34
N ILE A 86 5.05 -7.58 -0.28
CA ILE A 86 3.76 -7.01 0.16
C ILE A 86 3.48 -7.30 1.64
N ILE A 87 2.98 -6.27 2.32
CA ILE A 87 2.22 -6.37 3.56
C ILE A 87 0.80 -5.86 3.27
N VAL A 88 -0.22 -6.64 3.60
CA VAL A 88 -1.62 -6.24 3.49
C VAL A 88 -2.20 -6.03 4.87
N CYS A 89 -2.92 -4.93 5.06
CA CYS A 89 -3.84 -4.77 6.19
C CYS A 89 -5.26 -4.63 5.65
N CYS A 90 -6.16 -5.50 6.09
CA CYS A 90 -7.51 -5.59 5.55
C CYS A 90 -8.51 -5.85 6.68
N PRO A 91 -8.85 -4.83 7.49
CA PRO A 91 -9.73 -4.99 8.66
C PRO A 91 -11.09 -5.62 8.34
N GLU A 92 -11.76 -6.14 9.37
CA GLU A 92 -13.08 -6.73 9.21
C GLU A 92 -14.06 -5.70 8.64
N GLY A 93 -14.93 -6.14 7.72
CA GLY A 93 -15.93 -5.28 7.07
C GLY A 93 -15.55 -4.78 5.68
N TYR A 94 -14.31 -4.98 5.21
CA TYR A 94 -14.00 -4.72 3.79
C TYR A 94 -14.79 -5.67 2.88
N HIS A 95 -15.53 -5.11 1.92
CA HIS A 95 -16.51 -5.84 1.11
C HIS A 95 -15.95 -7.01 0.26
N ARG A 96 -14.64 -7.03 -0.02
CA ARG A 96 -13.94 -8.12 -0.72
C ARG A 96 -12.87 -8.77 0.16
N ARG A 97 -13.02 -8.71 1.49
CA ARG A 97 -12.06 -9.30 2.45
C ARG A 97 -11.78 -10.77 2.15
N GLY A 98 -12.78 -11.58 1.84
CA GLY A 98 -12.59 -12.99 1.50
C GLY A 98 -11.68 -13.20 0.26
N ASN A 99 -11.79 -12.36 -0.77
CA ASN A 99 -10.91 -12.42 -1.93
C ASN A 99 -9.47 -12.05 -1.56
N VAL A 100 -9.30 -11.02 -0.72
CA VAL A 100 -7.98 -10.60 -0.22
C VAL A 100 -7.36 -11.71 0.63
N GLN A 101 -8.11 -12.30 1.56
CA GLN A 101 -7.69 -13.42 2.40
C GLN A 101 -7.24 -14.63 1.57
N TYR A 102 -8.05 -15.03 0.59
CA TYR A 102 -7.73 -16.16 -0.27
C TYR A 102 -6.42 -15.92 -1.05
N LEU A 103 -6.28 -14.75 -1.68
CA LEU A 103 -5.08 -14.43 -2.46
C LEU A 103 -3.84 -14.34 -1.55
N CYS A 104 -3.96 -13.70 -0.39
CA CYS A 104 -2.84 -13.59 0.54
C CYS A 104 -2.40 -14.97 1.05
N GLY A 105 -3.33 -15.86 1.40
CA GLY A 105 -3.01 -17.24 1.75
C GLY A 105 -2.40 -18.03 0.59
N LYS A 106 -2.91 -17.84 -0.64
CA LYS A 106 -2.46 -18.55 -1.84
C LYS A 106 -1.02 -18.19 -2.25
N ASP A 107 -0.64 -16.92 -2.09
CA ASP A 107 0.64 -16.36 -2.51
C ASP A 107 1.58 -16.06 -1.32
N ASN A 108 1.22 -16.51 -0.11
CA ASN A 108 1.99 -16.33 1.12
C ASN A 108 2.33 -14.85 1.42
N VAL A 109 1.34 -13.98 1.23
CA VAL A 109 1.41 -12.54 1.57
C VAL A 109 0.97 -12.35 3.02
N LEU A 110 1.73 -11.55 3.77
CA LEU A 110 1.37 -11.22 5.15
C LEU A 110 0.09 -10.38 5.17
N LEU A 111 -0.91 -10.87 5.90
CA LEU A 111 -2.22 -10.26 6.05
C LEU A 111 -2.49 -9.94 7.52
N LEU A 112 -2.73 -8.67 7.80
CA LEU A 112 -2.97 -8.11 9.11
C LEU A 112 -4.40 -7.55 9.19
N ASP A 113 -4.91 -7.46 10.41
CA ASP A 113 -6.29 -7.03 10.66
C ASP A 113 -6.41 -5.61 11.19
N ASP A 114 -5.32 -5.03 11.69
CA ASP A 114 -5.32 -3.71 12.29
C ASP A 114 -4.16 -2.81 11.85
N PHE A 115 -4.34 -1.52 12.07
CA PHE A 115 -3.42 -0.49 11.61
C PHE A 115 -2.17 -0.36 12.50
N ASP A 116 -2.27 -0.65 13.79
CA ASP A 116 -1.12 -0.55 14.70
C ASP A 116 -0.17 -1.74 14.48
N GLU A 117 -0.70 -2.96 14.33
CA GLU A 117 0.05 -4.15 13.91
C GLU A 117 0.72 -3.94 12.55
N LEU A 118 0.02 -3.28 11.60
CA LEU A 118 0.62 -2.88 10.33
C LEU A 118 1.85 -2.00 10.51
N VAL A 119 1.77 -0.99 11.39
CA VAL A 119 2.90 -0.09 11.63
C VAL A 119 4.06 -0.84 12.26
N GLU A 120 3.81 -1.60 13.33
CA GLU A 120 4.84 -2.37 14.03
C GLU A 120 5.54 -3.34 13.08
N THR A 121 4.75 -4.07 12.28
CA THR A 121 5.27 -5.00 11.27
C THR A 121 6.10 -4.29 10.21
N ALA A 122 5.64 -3.15 9.70
CA ALA A 122 6.35 -2.40 8.68
C ALA A 122 7.69 -1.84 9.19
N ILE A 123 7.73 -1.36 10.44
CA ILE A 123 8.96 -0.91 11.09
C ILE A 123 9.94 -2.07 11.23
N ALA A 124 9.49 -3.21 11.76
CA ALA A 124 10.33 -4.41 11.88
C ALA A 124 10.87 -4.87 10.51
N LYS A 125 10.04 -4.79 9.47
CA LYS A 125 10.44 -5.13 8.10
C LYS A 125 11.51 -4.18 7.56
N ALA A 126 11.36 -2.87 7.81
CA ALA A 126 12.35 -1.88 7.40
C ALA A 126 13.69 -2.09 8.13
N GLU A 127 13.67 -2.36 9.42
CA GLU A 127 14.88 -2.69 10.17
C GLU A 127 15.58 -3.95 9.66
N GLU A 128 14.82 -4.99 9.27
CA GLU A 128 15.35 -6.20 8.64
C GLU A 128 16.09 -5.86 7.33
N ILE A 129 15.50 -5.00 6.50
CA ILE A 129 16.09 -4.56 5.23
C ILE A 129 17.37 -3.74 5.49
N LEU A 130 17.32 -2.76 6.39
CA LEU A 130 18.47 -1.92 6.74
C LEU A 130 19.65 -2.73 7.28
N LYS A 131 19.39 -3.74 8.12
CA LYS A 131 20.42 -4.66 8.63
C LYS A 131 21.04 -5.52 7.53
N ARG A 132 20.26 -5.92 6.53
CA ARG A 132 20.77 -6.68 5.36
C ARG A 132 21.65 -5.83 4.46
N GLU A 133 21.30 -4.56 4.29
CA GLU A 133 22.08 -3.62 3.49
C GLU A 133 23.33 -3.12 4.21
N ASN A 134 23.30 -3.08 5.55
CA ASN A 134 24.43 -2.70 6.41
C ASN A 134 24.75 -3.79 7.47
N PRO A 135 25.33 -4.94 7.08
CA PRO A 135 25.59 -6.05 8.00
C PRO A 135 26.62 -5.75 9.11
N SER A 136 27.31 -4.61 9.03
CA SER A 136 28.41 -4.20 9.91
C SER A 136 28.00 -3.13 10.94
N ALA A 137 26.72 -2.71 10.97
CA ALA A 137 26.19 -1.68 11.87
C ALA A 137 25.47 -2.27 13.09
#